data_AF-A0AB74EWP2-F1
#
_entry.id   AF-A0AB74EWP2-F1
#
_cell.length_a   1.000
_cell.length_b   1.000
_cell.length_c   1.000
_cell.angle_alpha   90.00
_cell.angle_beta   90.00
_cell.angle_gamma   90.00
#
_symmetry.space_group_name_H-M   'P 1'
#
loop_
_entity.id
_entity.type
_entity.pdbx_description
1 polymer ?
#
loop_
_entity_poly.entity_id
_entity_poly.type
_entity_poly.pdbx_seq_one_letter_code
_entity_poly.pdbx_strand_id
1 'polypeptide(L)'
;MPQMNKGGKFIFGKSTIRLDGTIQFPTQAIEEYKITNDDKIYLFTGSKRTGGFCVTTKKLLYPSKLGHILQETPLLLEYTTNSGEFVKYKGRWYCWISISPDGKIKLTEEMMGFLGLQIGMELLSIRSSDIAFTMGAKGPLLEKSLNYKGEIPIF
;
A
#
# COMPACT_ATOMS: atom_id res chain seq x y z
N MET A 1 -14.60 -1.37 10.63
CA MET A 1 -14.25 0.06 10.60
C MET A 1 -15.23 0.87 9.76
N PRO A 2 -15.37 2.17 10.01
CA PRO A 2 -16.41 2.98 9.36
C PRO A 2 -16.03 3.30 7.91
N GLN A 3 -17.05 3.42 7.06
CA GLN A 3 -16.95 4.31 5.91
C GLN A 3 -17.08 5.74 6.44
N MET A 4 -16.19 6.67 6.06
CA MET A 4 -16.26 8.06 6.53
C MET A 4 -17.55 8.79 6.10
N ASN A 5 -18.21 8.29 5.05
CA ASN A 5 -19.54 8.72 4.59
C ASN A 5 -20.35 7.47 4.21
N LYS A 6 -21.69 7.55 4.26
CA LYS A 6 -22.56 6.46 3.80
C LYS A 6 -22.29 6.15 2.32
N GLY A 7 -21.92 4.91 1.99
CA GLY A 7 -21.54 4.50 0.63
C GLY A 7 -20.14 4.94 0.20
N GLY A 8 -19.35 5.51 1.13
CA GLY A 8 -17.97 5.91 0.87
C GLY A 8 -16.99 4.73 0.86
N LYS A 9 -15.73 5.01 0.51
CA LYS A 9 -14.67 4.01 0.61
C LYS A 9 -14.50 3.54 2.05
N PHE A 10 -14.22 2.25 2.20
CA PHE A 10 -13.88 1.66 3.49
C PHE A 10 -12.45 2.04 3.88
N ILE A 11 -12.27 2.45 5.14
CA ILE A 11 -10.98 2.84 5.70
C ILE A 11 -10.57 1.79 6.72
N PHE A 12 -9.36 1.25 6.59
CA PHE A 12 -8.76 0.30 7.53
C PHE A 12 -7.95 0.96 8.64
N GLY A 13 -7.67 2.25 8.55
CA GLY A 13 -6.96 2.99 9.58
C GLY A 13 -5.94 3.93 8.99
N LYS A 14 -5.05 4.42 9.84
CA LYS A 14 -3.86 5.16 9.45
C LYS A 14 -2.63 4.39 9.88
N SER A 15 -1.56 4.50 9.12
CA SER A 15 -0.25 3.97 9.51
C SER A 15 0.77 5.08 9.49
N THR A 16 1.56 5.21 10.54
CA THR A 16 2.59 6.25 10.65
C THR A 16 3.93 5.70 10.17
N ILE A 17 4.64 6.47 9.34
CA ILE A 17 6.02 6.15 8.97
C ILE A 17 6.91 6.41 10.18
N ARG A 18 7.42 5.34 10.80
CA ARG A 18 8.26 5.42 12.01
C ARG A 18 9.66 5.94 11.68
N LEU A 19 10.44 6.31 12.71
CA LEU A 19 11.78 6.89 12.56
C LEU A 19 12.76 6.02 11.75
N ASP A 20 12.57 4.71 11.77
CA ASP A 20 13.37 3.73 11.03
C ASP A 20 12.82 3.42 9.63
N GLY A 21 11.78 4.13 9.17
CA GLY A 21 11.07 3.90 7.91
C GLY A 21 10.04 2.77 7.98
N THR A 22 9.82 2.16 9.14
CA THR A 22 8.86 1.06 9.30
C THR A 22 7.41 1.57 9.27
N ILE A 23 6.54 0.82 8.63
CA ILE A 23 5.08 1.04 8.58
C ILE A 23 4.38 -0.26 8.99
N GLN A 24 3.44 -0.17 9.93
CA GLN A 24 2.56 -1.27 10.30
C GLN A 24 1.27 -1.20 9.48
N PHE A 25 0.93 -2.25 8.74
CA PHE A 25 -0.38 -2.30 8.10
C PHE A 25 -1.49 -2.58 9.11
N PRO A 26 -2.70 -2.04 8.91
CA PRO A 26 -3.83 -2.37 9.76
C PRO A 26 -4.15 -3.86 9.78
N THR A 27 -4.43 -4.42 10.96
CA THR A 27 -4.76 -5.85 11.14
C THR A 27 -5.88 -6.31 10.21
N GLN A 28 -6.93 -5.51 10.05
CA GLN A 28 -8.04 -5.85 9.16
C GLN A 28 -7.63 -5.91 7.67
N ALA A 29 -6.68 -5.06 7.24
CA ALA A 29 -6.15 -5.14 5.88
C ALA A 29 -5.24 -6.37 5.71
N ILE A 30 -4.49 -6.74 6.75
CA ILE A 30 -3.66 -7.94 6.75
C ILE A 30 -4.52 -9.18 6.55
N GLU A 31 -5.59 -9.31 7.34
CA GLU A 31 -6.52 -10.44 7.28
C GLU A 31 -7.26 -10.52 5.94
N GLU A 32 -7.79 -9.38 5.47
CA GLU A 32 -8.62 -9.34 4.26
C GLU A 32 -7.83 -9.71 2.99
N TYR A 33 -6.63 -9.16 2.85
CA TYR A 33 -5.79 -9.38 1.67
C TYR A 33 -4.76 -10.49 1.86
N LYS A 34 -4.72 -11.12 3.04
CA LYS A 34 -3.81 -12.22 3.39
C LYS A 34 -2.34 -11.88 3.08
N ILE A 35 -1.93 -10.64 3.34
CA ILE A 35 -0.64 -10.11 2.86
C ILE A 35 0.58 -10.72 3.54
N THR A 36 0.39 -11.36 4.70
CA THR A 36 1.45 -12.05 5.46
C THR A 36 1.50 -13.56 5.20
N ASN A 37 0.66 -14.08 4.29
CA ASN A 37 0.71 -15.50 3.88
C ASN A 37 1.94 -15.85 3.03
N ASP A 38 2.64 -14.83 2.53
CA ASP A 38 3.90 -14.92 1.82
C ASP A 38 4.87 -13.89 2.41
N ASP A 39 6.17 -14.05 2.18
CA ASP A 39 7.21 -13.17 2.70
C ASP A 39 7.42 -11.90 1.84
N LYS A 40 6.72 -11.79 0.71
CA LYS A 40 6.84 -10.71 -0.27
C LYS A 40 5.47 -10.20 -0.71
N ILE A 41 5.40 -8.88 -0.87
CA ILE A 41 4.23 -8.18 -1.41
C ILE A 41 4.68 -7.28 -2.56
N TYR A 42 3.71 -6.81 -3.36
CA TYR A 42 3.94 -5.79 -4.36
C TYR A 42 3.42 -4.44 -3.91
N LEU A 43 4.23 -3.41 -4.14
CA LEU A 43 3.81 -2.02 -4.05
C LEU A 43 3.70 -1.43 -5.45
N PHE A 44 2.72 -0.56 -5.66
CA PHE A 44 2.67 0.25 -6.88
C PHE A 44 2.14 1.64 -6.60
N THR A 45 2.61 2.63 -7.36
CA THR A 45 2.31 4.03 -7.06
C THR A 45 0.81 4.29 -6.98
N GLY A 46 0.38 5.09 -6.00
CA GLY A 46 -1.00 5.53 -5.89
C GLY A 46 -1.40 6.46 -7.04
N SER A 47 -2.69 6.80 -7.12
CA SER A 47 -3.14 7.80 -8.11
C SER A 47 -2.51 9.17 -7.82
N LYS A 48 -2.41 10.05 -8.82
CA LYS A 48 -1.93 11.44 -8.62
C LYS A 48 -2.71 12.17 -7.51
N ARG A 49 -4.01 11.88 -7.37
CA ARG A 49 -4.92 12.50 -6.40
C ARG A 49 -4.69 11.98 -4.97
N THR A 50 -4.42 10.69 -4.81
CA THR A 50 -4.29 10.05 -3.48
C THR A 50 -2.83 9.98 -3.00
N GLY A 51 -1.86 9.98 -3.93
CA GLY A 51 -0.45 9.74 -3.62
C GLY A 51 -0.20 8.38 -2.96
N GLY A 52 0.98 8.24 -2.36
CA GLY A 52 1.40 7.03 -1.66
C GLY A 52 1.46 5.81 -2.59
N PHE A 53 1.06 4.65 -2.09
CA PHE A 53 1.19 3.38 -2.81
C PHE A 53 0.02 2.43 -2.53
N CYS A 54 -0.25 1.55 -3.47
CA CYS A 54 -1.16 0.42 -3.32
C CYS A 54 -0.38 -0.82 -2.92
N VAL A 55 -1.03 -1.73 -2.21
CA VAL A 55 -0.46 -2.98 -1.69
C VAL A 55 -1.26 -4.16 -2.21
N THR A 56 -0.58 -5.19 -2.71
CA THR A 56 -1.18 -6.45 -3.15
C THR A 56 -0.20 -7.62 -2.99
N THR A 57 -0.66 -8.85 -3.17
CA THR A 57 0.17 -10.07 -3.14
C THR A 57 0.25 -10.69 -4.53
N LYS A 58 1.23 -11.58 -4.74
CA LYS A 58 1.28 -12.37 -5.99
C LYS A 58 0.00 -13.18 -6.20
N LYS A 59 -0.52 -13.80 -5.13
CA LYS A 59 -1.73 -14.63 -5.15
C LYS A 59 -2.98 -13.85 -5.54
N LEU A 60 -3.05 -12.55 -5.24
CA LEU A 60 -4.15 -11.68 -5.65
C LEU A 60 -3.93 -11.06 -7.04
N LEU A 61 -2.71 -10.58 -7.31
CA LEU A 61 -2.41 -9.86 -8.54
C LEU A 61 -2.35 -10.78 -9.76
N TYR A 62 -1.61 -11.90 -9.68
CA TYR A 62 -1.33 -12.77 -10.82
C TYR A 62 -2.58 -13.40 -11.47
N PRO A 63 -3.57 -13.94 -10.73
CA PRO A 63 -4.78 -14.49 -11.35
C PRO A 63 -5.83 -13.42 -11.70
N SER A 64 -5.61 -12.14 -11.36
CA SER A 64 -6.57 -11.07 -11.64
C SER A 64 -6.54 -10.62 -13.10
N LYS A 65 -7.48 -9.75 -13.48
CA LYS A 65 -7.44 -9.03 -14.77
C LYS A 65 -6.15 -8.21 -14.97
N LEU A 66 -5.45 -7.87 -13.90
CA LEU A 66 -4.17 -7.17 -13.91
C LEU A 66 -2.94 -8.10 -13.88
N GLY A 67 -3.14 -9.42 -13.95
CA GLY A 67 -2.05 -10.41 -13.93
C GLY A 67 -1.04 -10.24 -15.05
N HIS A 68 -1.47 -9.69 -16.19
CA HIS A 68 -0.62 -9.36 -17.33
C HIS A 68 0.53 -8.40 -16.96
N ILE A 69 0.40 -7.59 -15.90
CA ILE A 69 1.50 -6.75 -15.39
C ILE A 69 2.71 -7.62 -15.01
N LEU A 70 2.48 -8.73 -14.31
CA LEU A 70 3.54 -9.65 -13.90
C LEU A 70 4.02 -10.50 -15.09
N GLN A 71 3.12 -10.96 -15.96
CA GLN A 71 3.48 -11.75 -17.14
C GLN A 71 4.36 -10.97 -18.12
N GLU A 72 4.06 -9.68 -18.31
CA GLU A 72 4.82 -8.76 -19.18
C GLU A 72 6.03 -8.13 -18.45
N THR A 73 6.22 -8.41 -17.16
CA THR A 73 7.36 -7.92 -16.37
C THR A 73 8.03 -9.07 -15.60
N PRO A 74 8.82 -9.94 -16.28
CA PRO A 74 9.46 -11.10 -15.65
C PRO A 74 10.30 -10.74 -14.41
N LEU A 75 10.95 -9.57 -14.44
CA LEU A 75 11.75 -9.04 -13.34
C LEU A 75 10.98 -8.89 -12.02
N LEU A 76 9.68 -8.60 -12.10
CA LEU A 76 8.78 -8.55 -10.94
C LEU A 76 8.23 -9.93 -10.61
N LEU A 77 7.81 -10.69 -11.60
CA LEU A 77 7.22 -12.02 -11.42
C LEU A 77 8.17 -13.00 -10.72
N GLU A 78 9.45 -12.93 -11.06
CA GLU A 78 10.53 -13.81 -10.59
C GLU A 78 11.34 -13.21 -9.45
N TYR A 79 10.98 -11.99 -8.99
CA TYR A 79 11.68 -11.27 -7.91
C TYR A 79 13.19 -11.06 -8.16
N THR A 80 13.59 -10.77 -9.40
CA THR A 80 15.02 -10.62 -9.76
C THR A 80 15.53 -9.18 -9.61
N THR A 81 14.63 -8.21 -9.48
CA THR A 81 14.95 -6.83 -9.04
C THR A 81 15.32 -6.79 -7.58
N ASN A 82 16.02 -5.74 -7.13
CA ASN A 82 16.24 -5.55 -5.71
C ASN A 82 14.91 -5.25 -4.99
N SER A 83 14.81 -5.65 -3.72
CA SER A 83 13.67 -5.27 -2.87
C SER A 83 13.53 -3.75 -2.81
N GLY A 84 12.34 -3.22 -3.11
CA GLY A 84 12.05 -1.80 -3.15
C GLY A 84 12.43 -1.08 -4.46
N GLU A 85 13.04 -1.78 -5.42
CA GLU A 85 13.41 -1.20 -6.72
C GLU A 85 12.19 -1.03 -7.63
N PHE A 86 11.88 0.21 -7.99
CA PHE A 86 10.70 0.53 -8.80
C PHE A 86 10.94 0.32 -10.30
N VAL A 87 10.14 -0.57 -10.89
CA VAL A 87 10.08 -0.85 -12.34
C VAL A 87 8.87 -0.16 -12.94
N LYS A 88 9.06 0.50 -14.09
CA LYS A 88 7.99 1.17 -14.83
C LYS A 88 7.23 0.19 -15.71
N TYR A 89 5.91 0.20 -15.62
CA TYR A 89 5.02 -0.53 -16.52
C TYR A 89 3.81 0.35 -16.89
N LYS A 90 3.61 0.59 -18.20
CA LYS A 90 2.48 1.36 -18.78
C LYS A 90 2.07 2.61 -17.96
N GLY A 91 3.05 3.45 -17.62
CA GLY A 91 2.82 4.73 -16.94
C GLY A 91 2.65 4.65 -15.41
N ARG A 92 2.81 3.46 -14.82
CA ARG A 92 2.81 3.25 -13.37
C ARG A 92 4.09 2.54 -12.93
N TRP A 93 4.43 2.64 -11.66
CA TRP A 93 5.65 2.07 -11.11
C TRP A 93 5.30 1.01 -10.08
N TYR A 94 6.06 -0.08 -10.09
CA TYR A 94 5.83 -1.28 -9.30
C TYR A 94 7.14 -1.74 -8.68
N CYS A 95 7.12 -2.23 -7.45
CA CYS A 95 8.24 -2.94 -6.86
C CYS A 95 7.70 -4.12 -6.03
N TRP A 96 8.58 -5.01 -5.61
CA TRP A 96 8.30 -5.95 -4.54
C TRP A 96 9.04 -5.53 -3.27
N ILE A 97 8.55 -5.92 -2.10
CA ILE A 97 9.25 -5.75 -0.84
C ILE A 97 8.95 -6.91 0.11
N SER A 98 9.88 -7.21 1.01
CA SER A 98 9.64 -8.12 2.12
C SER A 98 8.64 -7.57 3.12
N ILE A 99 7.81 -8.45 3.69
CA ILE A 99 6.87 -8.14 4.77
C ILE A 99 7.15 -9.06 5.96
N SER A 100 7.06 -8.52 7.18
CA SER A 100 7.16 -9.34 8.39
C SER A 100 5.87 -10.12 8.66
N PRO A 101 5.93 -11.19 9.49
CA PRO A 101 4.73 -11.97 9.85
C PRO A 101 3.62 -11.16 10.54
N ASP A 102 3.99 -10.08 11.24
CA ASP A 102 3.06 -9.14 11.88
C ASP A 102 2.60 -8.00 10.95
N GLY A 103 3.00 -8.00 9.68
CA GLY A 103 2.49 -7.08 8.66
C GLY A 103 3.17 -5.71 8.63
N LYS A 104 4.47 -5.66 8.96
CA LYS A 104 5.31 -4.47 8.82
C LYS A 104 6.11 -4.53 7.53
N ILE A 105 6.31 -3.36 6.93
CA ILE A 105 7.29 -3.14 5.86
C ILE A 105 8.25 -2.04 6.28
N LYS A 106 9.44 -2.01 5.68
CA LYS A 106 10.42 -0.95 5.88
C LYS A 106 10.64 -0.18 4.59
N LEU A 107 10.21 1.06 4.52
CA LEU A 107 10.52 1.92 3.38
C LEU A 107 11.94 2.49 3.53
N THR A 108 12.74 2.38 2.48
CA THR A 108 14.05 3.06 2.43
C THR A 108 13.86 4.56 2.20
N GLU A 109 14.89 5.35 2.48
CA GLU A 109 14.91 6.78 2.16
C GLU A 109 14.69 7.02 0.66
N GLU A 110 15.27 6.19 -0.20
CA GLU A 110 15.07 6.25 -1.65
C GLU A 110 13.60 6.01 -2.04
N MET A 111 12.98 4.96 -1.49
CA MET A 111 11.56 4.67 -1.74
C MET A 111 10.67 5.82 -1.27
N MET A 112 10.95 6.39 -0.09
CA MET A 112 10.20 7.52 0.43
C MET A 112 10.37 8.76 -0.45
N GLY A 113 11.61 9.09 -0.86
CA GLY A 113 11.89 10.19 -1.78
C GLY A 113 11.16 10.02 -3.11
N PHE A 114 11.19 8.81 -3.67
CA PHE A 114 10.49 8.47 -4.92
C PHE A 114 8.96 8.62 -4.79
N LEU A 115 8.39 8.20 -3.67
CA LEU A 115 6.95 8.26 -3.41
C LEU A 115 6.47 9.63 -2.88
N GLY A 116 7.40 10.55 -2.57
CA GLY A 116 7.11 11.83 -1.92
C GLY A 116 6.60 11.66 -0.48
N LEU A 117 7.15 10.69 0.25
CA LEU A 117 6.83 10.38 1.64
C LEU A 117 7.95 10.86 2.56
N GLN A 118 7.65 10.99 3.85
CA GLN A 118 8.62 11.38 4.86
C GLN A 118 8.33 10.69 6.20
N ILE A 119 9.36 10.56 7.03
CA ILE A 119 9.23 10.10 8.41
C ILE A 119 8.18 10.93 9.15
N GLY A 120 7.34 10.28 9.95
CA GLY A 120 6.24 10.90 10.70
C GLY A 120 4.96 11.15 9.90
N MET A 121 4.96 10.90 8.58
CA MET A 121 3.76 11.04 7.76
C MET A 121 2.74 9.94 8.11
N GLU A 122 1.47 10.32 8.26
CA GLU A 122 0.35 9.38 8.39
C GLU A 122 -0.19 9.01 7.00
N LEU A 123 -0.26 7.72 6.71
CA LEU A 123 -0.85 7.19 5.48
C LEU A 123 -2.23 6.60 5.77
N LEU A 124 -3.25 7.04 5.03
CA LEU A 124 -4.60 6.51 5.17
C LEU A 124 -4.73 5.18 4.43
N SER A 125 -5.02 4.10 5.15
CA SER A 125 -5.25 2.78 4.57
C SER A 125 -6.70 2.64 4.08
N ILE A 126 -6.86 2.50 2.76
CA ILE A 126 -8.15 2.59 2.05
C ILE A 126 -8.37 1.32 1.23
N ARG A 127 -9.49 0.62 1.47
CA ARG A 127 -9.93 -0.48 0.60
C ARG A 127 -10.12 0.05 -0.82
N SER A 128 -9.35 -0.48 -1.77
CA SER A 128 -9.34 0.03 -3.14
C SER A 128 -10.11 -0.88 -4.08
N SER A 129 -9.84 -2.18 -4.01
CA SER A 129 -10.58 -3.24 -4.70
C SER A 129 -10.50 -4.53 -3.89
N ASP A 130 -11.00 -5.63 -4.45
CA ASP A 130 -10.86 -7.00 -3.96
C ASP A 130 -9.40 -7.50 -3.96
N ILE A 131 -8.53 -6.95 -4.81
CA ILE A 131 -7.14 -7.40 -4.94
C ILE A 131 -6.10 -6.46 -4.33
N ALA A 132 -6.46 -5.23 -3.96
CA ALA A 132 -5.51 -4.26 -3.40
C ALA A 132 -6.16 -3.23 -2.48
N PHE A 133 -5.37 -2.73 -1.52
CA PHE A 133 -5.67 -1.52 -0.75
C PHE A 133 -4.63 -0.44 -1.03
N THR A 134 -4.94 0.81 -0.65
CA THR A 134 -4.07 1.97 -0.85
C THR A 134 -3.63 2.53 0.50
N MET A 135 -2.34 2.77 0.64
CA MET A 135 -1.74 3.63 1.65
C MET A 135 -1.64 5.05 1.09
N GLY A 136 -2.68 5.84 1.32
CA GLY A 136 -2.86 7.16 0.72
C GLY A 136 -2.16 8.27 1.51
N ALA A 137 -1.30 9.03 0.83
CA ALA A 137 -0.48 10.07 1.44
C ALA A 137 -1.06 11.48 1.34
N LYS A 138 -2.07 11.69 0.47
CA LYS A 138 -2.66 13.02 0.26
C LYS A 138 -4.08 12.98 -0.31
N GLY A 139 -4.65 14.17 -0.42
CA GLY A 139 -5.90 14.44 -1.12
C GLY A 139 -7.14 14.31 -0.26
N PRO A 140 -8.34 14.38 -0.89
CA PRO A 140 -9.57 14.69 -0.16
C PRO A 140 -10.00 13.64 0.87
N LEU A 141 -9.57 12.39 0.73
CA LEU A 141 -9.87 11.36 1.73
C LEU A 141 -9.00 11.52 2.98
N LEU A 142 -7.73 11.89 2.83
CA LEU A 142 -6.87 12.19 3.96
C LEU A 142 -7.36 13.44 4.70
N GLU A 143 -7.69 14.51 3.97
CA GLU A 143 -8.28 15.74 4.54
C GLU A 143 -9.58 15.45 5.30
N LYS A 144 -10.45 14.59 4.74
CA LYS A 144 -11.67 14.16 5.43
C LYS A 144 -11.38 13.34 6.68
N SER A 145 -10.34 12.49 6.65
CA SER A 145 -9.95 11.70 7.82
C SER A 145 -9.45 12.58 8.98
N LEU A 146 -8.84 13.73 8.69
CA LEU A 146 -8.41 14.71 9.69
C LEU A 146 -9.59 15.45 10.34
N ASN A 147 -10.70 15.60 9.61
CA ASN A 147 -11.92 16.25 10.09
C ASN A 147 -12.99 15.26 10.59
N TYR A 148 -12.69 13.96 10.57
CA TYR A 148 -13.63 12.93 10.99
C TYR A 148 -13.76 12.94 12.53
N LYS A 149 -14.98 13.11 13.03
CA LYS A 149 -15.26 13.21 14.48
C LYS A 149 -15.21 11.86 15.21
N GLY A 150 -15.20 10.75 14.47
CA GLY A 150 -15.06 9.41 15.05
C GLY A 150 -13.61 8.97 15.14
N GLU A 151 -13.40 7.79 15.70
CA GLU A 151 -12.05 7.22 15.84
C GLU A 151 -11.60 6.52 14.55
N ILE A 152 -10.37 6.81 14.12
CA ILE A 152 -9.66 6.06 13.09
C ILE A 152 -8.42 5.46 13.76
N PRO A 153 -8.36 4.13 13.94
CA PRO A 153 -7.20 3.44 14.46
C PRO A 153 -5.90 3.84 13.76
N ILE A 154 -4.85 4.02 14.56
CA ILE A 154 -3.50 4.38 14.12
C ILE A 154 -2.56 3.21 14.43
N PHE A 155 -1.70 2.85 13.47
CA PHE A 155 -0.78 1.71 13.50
C PHE A 155 0.68 2.13 13.33
#